data_AF-A0A350MP06-F1
#
_entry.id   AF-A0A350MP06-F1
#
_cell.length_a   1.000
_cell.length_b   1.000
_cell.length_c   1.000
_cell.angle_alpha   90.00
_cell.angle_beta   90.00
_cell.angle_gamma   90.00
#
_symmetry.space_group_name_H-M   'P 1'
#
loop_
_entity.id
_entity.type
_entity.pdbx_description
1 polymer ?
#
loop_
_entity_poly.entity_id
_entity_poly.type
_entity_poly.pdbx_seq_one_letter_code
_entity_poly.pdbx_strand_id
1 'polypeptide(L)'
;GNDLGVHKRIKKLPYKKILVKGNHDRKSDSWYLSNGWDFVCDKFSANYFGKNILFSHAPTKNSGWWDINIHGHFHNNLHRLLEGKYVVDGEKERNEIDLNNLTPKHKLLAVENTNYKPVSLESIISRPNNNKIKPY
;
A
#
# COMPACT_ATOMS: atom_id res chain seq x y z
N GLY A 1 -15.48 -4.56 -9.46
CA GLY A 1 -16.89 -5.02 -9.41
C GLY A 1 -17.67 -4.02 -8.59
N ASN A 2 -18.71 -3.41 -9.19
CA ASN A 2 -19.44 -2.24 -8.70
C ASN A 2 -18.60 -0.95 -8.51
N ASP A 3 -17.64 -0.71 -9.40
CA ASP A 3 -16.76 0.48 -9.36
C ASP A 3 -17.58 1.78 -9.33
N LEU A 4 -18.69 1.83 -10.09
CA LEU A 4 -19.60 2.98 -10.13
C LEU A 4 -20.28 3.24 -8.78
N GLY A 5 -20.75 2.19 -8.09
CA GLY A 5 -21.43 2.34 -6.80
C GLY A 5 -20.49 2.81 -5.70
N VAL A 6 -19.26 2.29 -5.67
CA VAL A 6 -18.23 2.69 -4.69
C VAL A 6 -17.79 4.13 -4.92
N HIS A 7 -17.49 4.51 -6.16
CA HIS A 7 -17.02 5.86 -6.46
C HIS A 7 -18.09 6.93 -6.27
N LYS A 8 -19.38 6.60 -6.48
CA LYS A 8 -20.50 7.47 -6.07
C LYS A 8 -20.51 7.79 -4.58
N ARG A 9 -20.06 6.87 -3.71
CA ARG A 9 -19.93 7.11 -2.26
C ARG A 9 -18.67 7.92 -1.95
N ILE A 10 -17.53 7.58 -2.55
CA ILE A 10 -16.26 8.30 -2.41
C ILE A 10 -16.44 9.79 -2.77
N LYS A 11 -17.14 10.09 -3.87
CA LYS A 11 -17.40 11.45 -4.33
C LYS A 11 -18.12 12.32 -3.30
N LYS A 12 -18.92 11.73 -2.41
CA LYS A 12 -19.68 12.45 -1.36
C LYS A 12 -18.86 12.73 -0.09
N LEU A 13 -17.69 12.12 0.08
CA LEU A 13 -16.87 12.33 1.27
C LEU A 13 -16.24 13.73 1.26
N PRO A 14 -16.28 14.48 2.37
CA PRO A 14 -15.84 15.89 2.44
C PRO A 14 -14.32 16.05 2.63
N TYR A 15 -13.54 14.98 2.41
CA TYR A 15 -12.10 14.96 2.63
C TYR A 15 -11.34 15.02 1.32
N LYS A 16 -10.09 15.47 1.37
CA LYS A 16 -9.16 15.31 0.24
C LYS A 16 -8.79 13.84 0.09
N LYS A 17 -8.88 13.32 -1.14
CA LYS A 17 -8.74 11.90 -1.48
C LYS A 17 -7.60 11.73 -2.48
N ILE A 18 -6.57 11.00 -2.06
CA ILE A 18 -5.41 10.66 -2.89
C ILE A 18 -5.45 9.16 -3.19
N LEU A 19 -5.43 8.79 -4.47
CA LEU A 19 -5.31 7.41 -4.91
C LEU A 19 -3.85 7.10 -5.28
N VAL A 20 -3.28 6.11 -4.60
CA VAL A 20 -2.08 5.41 -5.05
C VAL A 20 -2.55 4.14 -5.74
N LYS A 21 -2.37 4.07 -7.07
CA LYS A 21 -2.94 2.99 -7.88
C LYS A 21 -2.25 1.66 -7.61
N GLY A 22 -3.07 0.62 -7.47
CA GLY A 22 -2.61 -0.76 -7.46
C GLY A 22 -2.65 -1.42 -8.83
N ASN A 23 -2.09 -2.63 -8.91
CA ASN A 23 -2.07 -3.44 -10.13
C ASN A 23 -3.47 -3.84 -10.65
N HIS A 24 -4.51 -3.73 -9.81
CA HIS A 24 -5.91 -3.97 -10.18
C HIS A 24 -6.67 -2.69 -10.57
N ASP A 25 -6.06 -1.51 -10.42
CA ASP A 25 -6.65 -0.22 -10.79
C ASP A 25 -6.48 0.06 -12.29
N ARG A 26 -7.32 -0.59 -13.10
CA ARG A 26 -7.21 -0.60 -14.57
C ARG A 26 -7.84 0.59 -15.29
N LYS A 27 -8.43 1.55 -14.56
CA LYS A 27 -9.02 2.76 -15.17
C LYS A 27 -7.93 3.82 -15.40
N SER A 28 -8.20 4.75 -16.31
CA SER A 28 -7.32 5.89 -16.54
C SER A 28 -7.36 6.86 -15.35
N ASP A 29 -6.31 7.64 -15.17
CA ASP A 29 -6.23 8.62 -14.09
C ASP A 29 -7.35 9.65 -14.21
N SER A 30 -7.65 10.11 -15.44
CA SER A 30 -8.78 10.99 -15.74
C SER A 30 -10.13 10.40 -15.31
N TRP A 31 -10.30 9.08 -15.43
CA TRP A 31 -11.52 8.41 -14.95
C TRP A 31 -11.62 8.51 -13.42
N TYR A 32 -10.55 8.21 -12.68
CA TYR A 32 -10.54 8.30 -11.22
C TYR A 32 -10.78 9.74 -10.73
N LEU A 33 -10.11 10.72 -11.34
CA LEU A 33 -10.29 12.15 -11.02
C LEU A 33 -11.76 12.58 -11.22
N SER A 34 -12.36 12.22 -12.36
CA SER A 34 -13.77 12.51 -12.64
C SER A 34 -14.75 11.81 -11.68
N ASN A 35 -14.28 10.79 -10.97
CA ASN A 35 -15.05 9.94 -10.06
C ASN A 35 -14.76 10.21 -8.57
N GLY A 36 -14.23 11.39 -8.25
CA GLY A 36 -14.23 11.93 -6.88
C GLY A 36 -12.93 11.77 -6.11
N TRP A 37 -11.85 11.39 -6.79
CA TRP A 37 -10.47 11.49 -6.30
C TRP A 37 -9.89 12.86 -6.66
N ASP A 38 -9.08 13.43 -5.77
CA ASP A 38 -8.48 14.76 -5.94
C ASP A 38 -7.05 14.68 -6.51
N PHE A 39 -6.40 13.53 -6.37
CA PHE A 39 -5.08 13.25 -6.93
C PHE A 39 -4.95 11.74 -7.16
N VAL A 40 -4.27 11.37 -8.25
CA VAL A 40 -4.06 9.98 -8.67
C VAL A 40 -2.60 9.84 -9.08
N CYS A 41 -1.93 8.81 -8.58
CA CYS A 41 -0.51 8.57 -8.83
C CYS A 41 -0.16 7.10 -8.65
N ASP A 42 1.00 6.69 -9.17
CA ASP A 42 1.56 5.35 -8.88
C ASP A 42 2.31 5.31 -7.54
N LYS A 43 2.86 6.45 -7.14
CA LYS A 43 3.52 6.68 -5.86
C LYS A 43 3.64 8.18 -5.59
N PHE A 44 3.69 8.55 -4.31
CA PHE A 44 4.05 9.90 -3.91
C PHE A 44 4.78 9.88 -2.58
N SER A 45 5.59 10.91 -2.32
CA SER A 45 6.26 11.11 -1.04
C SER A 45 5.80 12.41 -0.40
N ALA A 46 5.70 12.42 0.93
CA ALA A 46 5.38 13.62 1.69
C ALA A 46 6.07 13.59 3.05
N ASN A 47 6.40 14.77 3.57
CA ASN A 47 6.92 14.91 4.92
C ASN A 47 5.76 14.98 5.92
N TYR A 48 5.69 14.00 6.82
CA TYR A 48 4.73 13.98 7.93
C TYR A 48 5.45 13.56 9.20
N PHE A 49 5.15 14.24 10.32
CA PHE A 49 5.74 13.95 11.63
C PHE A 49 7.29 13.91 11.59
N GLY A 50 7.90 14.80 10.79
CA GLY A 50 9.35 14.86 10.62
C GLY A 50 9.98 13.70 9.83
N LYS A 51 9.17 12.85 9.18
CA LYS A 51 9.63 11.72 8.37
C LYS A 51 9.27 11.91 6.90
N ASN A 52 10.18 11.58 5.99
CA ASN A 52 9.85 11.44 4.58
C ASN A 52 9.17 10.08 4.34
N ILE A 53 7.88 10.10 4.05
CA ILE A 53 7.06 8.90 3.88
C ILE A 53 6.76 8.71 2.41
N LEU A 54 7.14 7.55 1.88
CA LEU A 54 6.77 7.09 0.55
C LEU A 54 5.49 6.25 0.62
N PHE A 55 4.47 6.65 -0.14
CA PHE A 55 3.26 5.87 -0.37
C PHE A 55 3.35 5.21 -1.75
N SER A 56 3.20 3.89 -1.80
CA SER A 56 3.21 3.09 -3.03
C SER A 56 2.28 1.88 -2.87
N HIS A 57 1.77 1.30 -3.96
CA HIS A 57 0.99 0.07 -3.84
C HIS A 57 1.86 -1.13 -3.43
N ALA A 58 2.90 -1.39 -4.24
CA ALA A 58 3.93 -2.40 -3.99
C ALA A 58 5.09 -1.82 -3.15
N PRO A 59 5.81 -2.65 -2.37
CA PRO A 59 7.00 -2.21 -1.65
C PRO A 59 8.05 -1.69 -2.63
N THR A 60 8.57 -0.49 -2.36
CA THR A 60 9.59 0.13 -3.23
C THR A 60 10.98 -0.17 -2.69
N LYS A 61 11.92 -0.56 -3.55
CA LYS A 61 13.34 -0.75 -3.16
C LYS A 61 13.86 0.45 -2.36
N ASN A 62 14.49 0.18 -1.22
CA ASN A 62 15.08 1.22 -0.37
C ASN A 62 16.24 1.93 -1.09
N SER A 63 16.00 3.18 -1.48
CA SER A 63 16.96 4.03 -2.17
C SER A 63 17.69 5.00 -1.23
N GLY A 64 17.39 4.98 0.08
CA GLY A 64 17.94 5.92 1.07
C GLY A 64 17.21 7.27 1.15
N TRP A 65 16.35 7.60 0.18
CA TRP A 65 15.68 8.91 0.10
C TRP A 65 14.47 9.06 1.02
N TRP A 66 13.96 7.97 1.58
CA TRP A 66 12.78 7.96 2.43
C TRP A 66 13.03 7.19 3.73
N ASP A 67 12.28 7.56 4.76
CA ASP A 67 12.37 6.98 6.10
C ASP A 67 11.45 5.77 6.24
N ILE A 68 10.25 5.87 5.66
CA ILE A 68 9.21 4.84 5.72
C ILE A 68 8.58 4.67 4.34
N ASN A 69 8.35 3.43 3.91
CA ASN A 69 7.47 3.13 2.78
C ASN A 69 6.19 2.43 3.29
N ILE A 70 5.03 3.07 3.11
CA ILE A 70 3.73 2.49 3.42
C ILE A 70 3.17 1.88 2.13
N HIS A 71 2.83 0.59 2.18
CA HIS A 71 2.36 -0.18 1.03
C HIS A 71 1.23 -1.15 1.38
N GLY A 72 0.48 -1.64 0.38
CA GLY A 72 -0.66 -2.53 0.58
C GLY A 72 -0.53 -3.93 -0.04
N HIS A 73 0.12 -4.01 -1.21
CA HIS A 73 0.18 -5.13 -2.15
C HIS A 73 0.01 -6.57 -1.64
N PHE A 74 0.60 -6.94 -0.50
CA PHE A 74 0.54 -8.31 0.02
C PHE A 74 -0.74 -8.66 0.79
N HIS A 75 -1.59 -7.69 1.13
CA HIS A 75 -2.75 -7.92 2.00
C HIS A 75 -2.35 -8.67 3.30
N ASN A 76 -3.22 -9.48 3.88
CA ASN A 76 -2.88 -10.34 5.03
C ASN A 76 -1.99 -11.56 4.69
N ASN A 77 -1.49 -11.68 3.45
CA ASN A 77 -0.67 -12.81 3.03
C ASN A 77 0.81 -12.67 3.36
N LEU A 78 1.30 -11.47 3.70
CA LEU A 78 2.74 -11.23 3.85
C LEU A 78 3.43 -12.22 4.80
N HIS A 79 2.78 -12.57 5.92
CA HIS A 79 3.33 -13.52 6.89
C HIS A 79 3.63 -14.88 6.25
N ARG A 80 2.67 -15.48 5.54
CA ARG A 80 2.85 -16.79 4.89
C ARG A 80 3.86 -16.71 3.74
N LEU A 81 3.90 -15.59 3.02
CA LEU A 81 4.86 -15.38 1.92
C LEU A 81 6.30 -15.32 2.45
N LEU A 82 6.54 -14.61 3.57
CA LEU A 82 7.85 -14.57 4.24
C LEU A 82 8.29 -15.95 4.77
N GLU A 83 7.35 -16.82 5.11
CA GLU A 83 7.61 -18.21 5.51
C GLU A 83 7.81 -19.15 4.31
N GLY A 84 7.71 -18.65 3.07
CA GLY A 84 7.80 -19.47 1.86
C GLY A 84 6.59 -20.38 1.64
N LYS A 85 5.44 -20.08 2.28
CA LYS A 85 4.19 -20.84 2.15
C LYS A 85 3.35 -20.30 1.00
N TYR A 86 3.70 -20.76 -0.20
CA TYR A 86 2.98 -20.47 -1.45
C TYR A 86 1.81 -21.44 -1.61
N VAL A 87 0.65 -20.93 -2.03
CA VAL A 87 -0.61 -21.71 -2.08
C VAL A 87 -1.14 -21.92 -3.50
N VAL A 88 -0.53 -21.27 -4.49
CA VAL A 88 -0.86 -21.45 -5.92
C VAL A 88 0.40 -21.39 -6.78
N ASP A 89 0.35 -22.04 -7.93
CA ASP A 89 1.46 -22.06 -8.89
C ASP A 89 1.81 -20.64 -9.38
N GLY A 90 3.10 -20.37 -9.49
CA GLY A 90 3.62 -19.07 -9.91
C GLY A 90 3.58 -17.99 -8.82
N GLU A 91 3.07 -18.27 -7.61
CA GLU A 91 2.94 -17.24 -6.57
C GLU A 91 4.29 -16.76 -6.08
N LYS A 92 5.27 -17.67 -5.97
CA LYS A 92 6.63 -17.32 -5.57
C LYS A 92 7.23 -16.33 -6.55
N GLU A 93 7.24 -16.67 -7.83
CA GLU A 93 7.83 -15.89 -8.91
C GLU A 93 7.18 -14.51 -9.02
N ARG A 94 5.85 -14.44 -8.85
CA ARG A 94 5.11 -13.17 -8.88
C ARG A 94 5.43 -12.24 -7.70
N ASN A 95 5.81 -12.78 -6.55
CA ASN A 95 6.07 -11.99 -5.33
C ASN A 95 7.57 -11.80 -5.04
N GLU A 96 8.47 -12.54 -5.69
CA GLU A 96 9.89 -12.60 -5.33
C GLU A 96 10.56 -11.22 -5.34
N ILE A 97 10.34 -10.42 -6.39
CA ILE A 97 10.93 -9.08 -6.50
C ILE A 97 10.43 -8.17 -5.37
N ASP A 98 9.13 -8.18 -5.10
CA ASP A 98 8.52 -7.32 -4.09
C ASP A 98 8.90 -7.76 -2.68
N LEU A 99 9.02 -9.07 -2.43
CA LEU A 99 9.53 -9.62 -1.17
C LEU A 99 10.98 -9.22 -0.94
N ASN A 100 11.81 -9.25 -1.99
CA ASN A 100 13.22 -8.83 -1.92
C ASN A 100 13.42 -7.33 -1.68
N ASN A 101 12.40 -6.50 -1.96
CA ASN A 101 12.45 -5.08 -1.64
C ASN A 101 12.21 -4.79 -0.15
N LEU A 102 11.63 -5.73 0.60
CA LEU A 102 11.23 -5.51 1.99
C LEU A 102 12.43 -5.28 2.91
N THR A 103 12.26 -4.30 3.79
CA THR A 103 13.21 -3.92 4.84
C THR A 103 12.40 -3.50 6.06
N PRO A 104 13.02 -3.31 7.24
CA PRO A 104 12.31 -2.72 8.38
C PRO A 104 11.70 -1.34 8.08
N LYS A 105 12.07 -0.64 7.01
CA LYS A 105 11.41 0.64 6.68
C LYS A 105 10.03 0.47 6.03
N HIS A 106 9.63 -0.76 5.69
CA HIS A 106 8.36 -1.06 5.02
C HIS A 106 7.24 -1.36 6.00
N LYS A 107 6.15 -0.59 5.88
CA LYS A 107 4.92 -0.75 6.67
C LYS A 107 3.81 -1.25 5.77
N LEU A 108 3.35 -2.47 6.03
CA LEU A 108 2.19 -3.03 5.36
C LEU A 108 0.89 -2.46 5.96
N LEU A 109 0.05 -1.89 5.10
CA LEU A 109 -1.33 -1.53 5.37
C LEU A 109 -2.26 -2.48 4.61
N ALA A 110 -2.63 -3.59 5.25
CA ALA A 110 -3.64 -4.52 4.76
C ALA A 110 -5.00 -4.19 5.40
N VAL A 111 -6.02 -3.94 4.58
CA VAL A 111 -7.37 -3.56 5.06
C VAL A 111 -8.05 -4.67 5.85
N GLU A 112 -7.69 -5.92 5.58
CA GLU A 112 -8.12 -7.11 6.30
C GLU A 112 -7.69 -7.05 7.77
N ASN A 113 -6.58 -6.36 8.06
CA ASN A 113 -6.05 -6.18 9.40
C ASN A 113 -6.59 -4.92 10.10
N THR A 114 -7.44 -4.14 9.43
CA THR A 114 -8.03 -2.90 9.99
C THR A 114 -9.53 -3.01 10.22
N ASN A 115 -10.10 -4.22 10.12
CA ASN A 115 -11.55 -4.45 10.12
C ASN A 115 -12.25 -3.60 9.04
N TYR A 116 -11.59 -3.43 7.89
CA TYR A 116 -12.03 -2.61 6.76
C TYR A 116 -12.33 -1.14 7.11
N LYS A 117 -11.68 -0.61 8.15
CA LYS A 117 -11.79 0.80 8.55
C LYS A 117 -10.54 1.58 8.13
N PRO A 118 -10.69 2.90 7.84
CA PRO A 118 -9.56 3.80 7.72
C PRO A 118 -8.72 3.78 9.00
N VAL A 119 -7.41 3.98 8.84
CA VAL A 119 -6.46 4.10 9.95
C VAL A 119 -5.77 5.45 9.88
N SER A 120 -5.47 6.03 11.03
CA SER A 120 -4.68 7.26 11.07
C SER A 120 -3.24 6.97 10.64
N LEU A 121 -2.63 7.95 9.98
CA LEU A 121 -1.23 7.87 9.56
C LEU A 121 -0.29 7.67 10.77
N GLU A 122 -0.55 8.39 11.86
CA GLU A 122 0.19 8.25 13.13
C GLU A 122 0.15 6.82 13.69
N SER A 123 -1.01 6.15 13.63
CA SER A 123 -1.14 4.76 14.07
C SER A 123 -0.30 3.80 13.23
N ILE A 124 -0.15 4.04 11.92
CA ILE A 124 0.68 3.19 11.06
C ILE A 124 2.17 3.41 11.38
N ILE A 125 2.58 4.68 11.49
CA ILE A 125 3.99 5.05 11.70
C ILE A 125 4.50 4.52 13.04
N SER A 126 3.67 4.57 14.08
CA SER A 126 4.02 4.14 15.45
C SER A 126 4.05 2.62 15.65
N ARG A 127 3.51 1.82 14.72
CA ARG A 127 3.55 0.35 14.82
C ARG A 127 5.00 -0.14 14.82
N PRO A 128 5.39 -1.08 15.69
CA PRO A 128 6.66 -1.77 15.55
C PRO A 128 6.73 -2.53 14.22
N ASN A 129 7.93 -2.70 13.69
CA ASN A 129 8.15 -3.55 12.52
C ASN A 129 8.11 -5.01 12.95
N ASN A 130 6.92 -5.62 12.86
CA ASN A 130 6.74 -7.03 13.20
C ASN A 130 7.04 -7.98 12.03
N ASN A 131 7.45 -7.46 10.88
CA ASN A 131 7.91 -8.30 9.79
C ASN A 131 9.25 -8.91 10.24
N LYS A 132 9.25 -10.21 10.55
CA LYS A 132 10.46 -11.03 10.73
C LYS A 132 11.18 -11.14 9.38
N ILE A 133 11.71 -10.01 8.90
CA ILE A 133 12.52 -9.94 7.69
C ILE A 133 13.87 -10.50 8.10
N LYS A 134 14.29 -11.60 7.48
CA LYS A 134 15.61 -12.19 7.76
C LYS A 134 16.66 -11.08 7.57
N PRO A 135 17.52 -10.80 8.57
CA PRO A 135 18.70 -10.01 8.31
C PRO A 135 19.59 -10.78 7.33
N TYR A 136 20.21 -10.02 6.42
CA TYR A 136 21.13 -10.48 5.38
C TYR A 136 22.12 -11.54 5.88
#